data_AF-A0A6H0RXV6-F1
#
_entry.id   AF-A0A6H0RXV6-F1
#
_cell.length_a   1.000
_cell.length_b   1.000
_cell.length_c   1.000
_cell.angle_alpha   90.00
_cell.angle_beta   90.00
_cell.angle_gamma   90.00
#
_symmetry.space_group_name_H-M   'P 1'
#
loop_
_entity.id
_entity.type
_entity.pdbx_description
1 polymer ?
#
loop_
_entity_poly.entity_id
_entity_poly.type
_entity_poly.pdbx_seq_one_letter_code
_entity_poly.pdbx_strand_id
1 'polypeptide(L)'
;MLAGPQSSCTSSAAAAPIDLRTVEVKVGKVAGRAGESAQVTMTYTGGPPATGTVLWSLLATNPAGSTVQLGYKTLDGQKAGYFYFLFAEGTQHNMDGFADTDTPGEIGMILPQAGLDALGPVWWWSAAVNVDGLDIDFCPDPA
;
A
#
# COMPACT_ATOMS: atom_id res chain seq x y z
N MET A 1 -11.71 2.51 3.93
CA MET A 1 -12.34 3.07 2.71
C MET A 1 -12.86 1.92 1.84
N LEU A 2 -14.09 1.99 1.31
CA LEU A 2 -14.60 0.92 0.43
C LEU A 2 -13.88 0.98 -0.93
N ALA A 3 -13.39 -0.16 -1.44
CA ALA A 3 -12.81 -0.24 -2.77
C ALA A 3 -13.91 -0.16 -3.85
N GLY A 4 -13.62 0.56 -4.92
CA GLY A 4 -14.41 0.61 -6.15
C GLY A 4 -13.50 0.70 -7.37
N PRO A 5 -14.04 0.98 -8.57
CA PRO A 5 -13.20 1.20 -9.76
C PRO A 5 -12.13 2.28 -9.53
N GLN A 6 -12.50 3.30 -8.75
CA GLN A 6 -11.59 4.27 -8.17
C GLN A 6 -12.09 4.63 -6.76
N SER A 7 -11.18 4.70 -5.81
CA SER A 7 -11.43 5.18 -4.44
C SER A 7 -10.20 5.93 -3.94
N SER A 8 -10.38 6.91 -3.08
CA SER A 8 -9.26 7.67 -2.54
C SER A 8 -9.48 8.11 -1.10
N CYS A 9 -8.39 8.46 -0.45
CA CYS A 9 -8.37 9.09 0.85
C CYS A 9 -7.44 10.31 0.79
N THR A 10 -7.78 11.35 1.53
CA THR A 10 -6.90 12.48 1.84
C THR A 10 -6.68 12.47 3.34
N SER A 11 -5.41 12.46 3.80
CA SER A 11 -5.12 12.50 5.23
C SER A 11 -5.54 13.86 5.79
N SER A 12 -6.11 13.84 6.99
CA SER A 12 -6.56 15.02 7.72
C SER A 12 -5.50 15.57 8.67
N ALA A 13 -4.44 14.81 8.94
CA ALA A 13 -3.39 15.15 9.87
C ALA A 13 -2.02 15.12 9.16
N ALA A 14 -1.13 16.02 9.58
CA ALA A 14 0.24 16.01 9.12
C ALA A 14 1.09 15.15 10.07
N ALA A 15 1.95 14.32 9.51
CA ALA A 15 2.93 13.55 10.26
C ALA A 15 4.37 13.94 9.90
N ALA A 16 5.32 13.50 10.73
CA ALA A 16 6.75 13.65 10.48
C ALA A 16 7.46 12.33 10.79
N PRO A 17 8.55 11.98 10.09
CA PRO A 17 9.22 12.76 9.05
C PRO A 17 8.57 12.67 7.65
N ILE A 18 7.58 11.79 7.48
CA ILE A 18 6.81 11.60 6.25
C ILE A 18 5.35 11.96 6.55
N ASP A 19 4.77 12.82 5.72
CA ASP A 19 3.37 13.27 5.79
C ASP A 19 2.61 12.68 4.59
N LEU A 20 1.83 11.63 4.81
CA LEU A 20 1.03 10.96 3.80
C LEU A 20 -0.17 11.84 3.45
N ARG A 21 -0.24 12.35 2.22
CA ARG A 21 -1.27 13.33 1.82
C ARG A 21 -2.48 12.65 1.22
N THR A 22 -2.26 11.77 0.25
CA THR A 22 -3.34 11.12 -0.47
C THR A 22 -2.98 9.68 -0.80
N VAL A 23 -3.99 8.83 -0.77
CA VAL A 23 -3.90 7.47 -1.28
C VAL A 23 -5.02 7.26 -2.28
N GLU A 24 -4.66 6.92 -3.52
CA GLU A 24 -5.59 6.53 -4.56
C GLU A 24 -5.49 5.04 -4.84
N VAL A 25 -6.64 4.38 -4.98
CA VAL A 25 -6.75 2.98 -5.36
C VAL A 25 -7.62 2.88 -6.62
N LYS A 26 -7.06 2.33 -7.69
CA LYS A 26 -7.75 2.10 -8.98
C LYS A 26 -7.74 0.61 -9.29
N VAL A 27 -8.92 0.01 -9.37
CA VAL A 27 -9.08 -1.42 -9.67
C VAL A 27 -9.39 -1.61 -11.14
N GLY A 28 -8.63 -2.45 -11.82
CA GLY A 28 -8.86 -2.79 -13.21
C GLY A 28 -7.65 -3.44 -13.90
N LYS A 29 -7.70 -3.52 -15.23
CA LYS A 29 -6.59 -4.08 -16.02
C LYS A 29 -5.41 -3.10 -16.06
N VAL A 30 -4.21 -3.64 -15.88
CA VAL A 30 -2.94 -2.91 -16.01
C VAL A 30 -2.16 -3.51 -17.17
N ALA A 31 -1.67 -2.65 -18.08
CA ALA A 31 -0.87 -3.11 -19.21
C ALA A 31 0.36 -3.90 -18.73
N GLY A 32 0.65 -5.03 -19.38
CA GLY A 32 1.77 -5.90 -19.02
C GLY A 32 1.53 -6.79 -17.80
N ARG A 33 0.32 -6.81 -17.22
CA ARG A 33 -0.05 -7.72 -16.12
C ARG A 33 -1.18 -8.66 -16.51
N ALA A 34 -1.15 -9.87 -15.93
CA ALA A 34 -2.22 -10.83 -16.07
C ALA A 34 -3.40 -10.42 -15.19
N GLY A 35 -4.60 -10.41 -15.77
CA GLY A 35 -5.86 -10.16 -15.05
C GLY A 35 -6.09 -8.74 -14.57
N GLU A 36 -6.92 -8.61 -13.53
CA GLU A 36 -7.15 -7.35 -12.83
C GLU A 36 -6.10 -7.12 -11.74
N SER A 37 -5.90 -5.86 -11.38
CA SER A 37 -5.00 -5.46 -10.30
C SER A 37 -5.55 -4.20 -9.62
N ALA A 38 -5.13 -3.96 -8.39
CA ALA A 38 -5.35 -2.67 -7.74
C ALA A 38 -4.06 -1.86 -7.83
N GLN A 39 -4.09 -0.78 -8.62
CA GLN A 39 -3.04 0.23 -8.63
C GLN A 39 -3.24 1.15 -7.43
N VAL A 40 -2.20 1.29 -6.62
CA VAL A 40 -2.20 2.09 -5.39
C VAL A 40 -1.16 3.19 -5.55
N THR A 41 -1.59 4.44 -5.52
CA THR A 41 -0.68 5.61 -5.56
C THR A 41 -0.75 6.30 -4.21
N MET A 42 0.39 6.38 -3.53
CA MET A 42 0.54 7.12 -2.27
C MET A 42 1.34 8.39 -2.53
N THR A 43 0.74 9.55 -2.30
CA THR A 43 1.42 10.85 -2.38
C THR A 43 1.76 11.31 -0.97
N TYR A 44 2.97 11.78 -0.78
CA TYR A 44 3.48 12.22 0.52
C TYR A 44 4.35 13.47 0.38
N THR A 45 4.54 14.17 1.50
CA THR A 45 5.54 15.23 1.66
C THR A 45 6.49 14.88 2.80
N GLY A 46 7.55 15.68 2.97
CA GLY A 46 8.64 15.34 3.88
C GLY A 46 9.68 14.42 3.22
N GLY A 47 10.59 13.90 4.04
CA GLY A 47 11.73 13.12 3.57
C GLY A 47 11.77 11.78 4.31
N PRO A 48 11.67 10.63 3.61
CA PRO A 48 11.91 9.34 4.23
C PRO A 48 13.29 9.33 4.90
N PRO A 49 13.41 8.84 6.15
CA PRO A 49 14.68 8.73 6.84
C PRO A 49 15.75 8.03 5.98
N ALA A 50 16.97 8.56 5.98
CA ALA A 50 18.10 7.97 5.28
C ALA A 50 18.61 6.68 5.95
N THR A 51 18.26 6.47 7.21
CA THR A 51 18.61 5.29 8.01
C THR A 51 17.35 4.71 8.64
N GLY A 52 17.36 3.41 8.90
CA GLY A 52 16.23 2.71 9.50
C GLY A 52 15.31 2.07 8.47
N THR A 53 14.21 1.54 8.94
CA THR A 53 13.18 0.90 8.10
C THR A 53 12.05 1.87 7.84
N VAL A 54 11.58 1.91 6.60
CA VAL A 54 10.29 2.51 6.29
C VAL A 54 9.44 1.51 5.51
N LEU A 55 8.16 1.40 5.85
CA LEU A 55 7.18 0.55 5.17
C LEU A 55 5.97 1.39 4.76
N TRP A 56 5.66 1.35 3.47
CA TRP A 56 4.46 1.91 2.87
C TRP A 56 3.55 0.74 2.63
N SER A 57 2.37 0.74 3.24
CA SER A 57 1.49 -0.41 3.17
C SER A 57 0.04 -0.01 2.93
N LEU A 58 -0.66 -0.87 2.20
CA LEU A 58 -2.11 -0.87 2.10
C LEU A 58 -2.63 -2.18 2.69
N LEU A 59 -3.47 -2.08 3.71
CA LEU A 59 -4.19 -3.20 4.30
C LEU A 59 -5.59 -3.25 3.69
N ALA A 60 -5.97 -4.40 3.16
CA ALA A 60 -7.27 -4.64 2.55
C ALA A 60 -7.98 -5.80 3.24
N THR A 61 -9.25 -5.64 3.59
CA THR A 61 -10.06 -6.66 4.27
C THR A 61 -11.43 -6.78 3.62
N ASN A 62 -11.92 -8.00 3.43
CA ASN A 62 -13.24 -8.27 2.86
C ASN A 62 -14.32 -8.54 3.94
N PRO A 63 -15.62 -8.62 3.59
CA PRO A 63 -16.70 -8.88 4.55
C PRO A 63 -16.57 -10.21 5.30
N ALA A 64 -15.84 -11.18 4.75
CA ALA A 64 -15.59 -12.47 5.38
C ALA A 64 -14.39 -12.45 6.36
N GLY A 65 -13.69 -11.32 6.48
CA GLY A 65 -12.52 -11.15 7.33
C GLY A 65 -11.18 -11.54 6.69
N SER A 66 -11.16 -12.00 5.43
CA SER A 66 -9.91 -12.23 4.70
C SER A 66 -9.17 -10.91 4.55
N THR A 67 -7.89 -10.91 4.93
CA THR A 67 -7.06 -9.71 4.94
C THR A 67 -5.80 -9.91 4.13
N VAL A 68 -5.45 -8.90 3.34
CA VAL A 68 -4.26 -8.84 2.49
C VAL A 68 -3.53 -7.53 2.78
N GLN A 69 -2.22 -7.57 3.02
CA GLN A 69 -1.39 -6.37 3.05
C GLN A 69 -0.55 -6.29 1.79
N LEU A 70 -0.64 -5.19 1.04
CA LEU A 70 0.34 -4.80 0.04
C LEU A 70 1.42 -3.95 0.74
N GLY A 71 2.69 -4.25 0.51
CA GLY A 71 3.79 -3.56 1.18
C GLY A 71 4.97 -3.27 0.26
N TYR A 72 5.52 -2.07 0.39
CA TYR A 72 6.83 -1.68 -0.12
C TYR A 72 7.69 -1.26 1.06
N LYS A 73 8.91 -1.80 1.17
CA LYS A 73 9.81 -1.56 2.30
C LYS A 73 11.15 -1.03 1.80
N THR A 74 11.68 -0.05 2.51
CA THR A 74 13.08 0.39 2.40
C THR A 74 13.84 0.09 3.70
N LEU A 75 15.14 -0.09 3.57
CA LEU A 75 16.10 -0.19 4.67
C LEU A 75 17.29 0.71 4.34
N ASP A 76 17.57 1.68 5.20
CA ASP A 76 18.65 2.66 5.01
C ASP A 76 18.56 3.37 3.64
N GLY A 77 17.34 3.77 3.27
CA GLY A 77 17.03 4.40 1.99
C GLY A 77 17.08 3.48 0.77
N GLN A 78 17.50 2.23 0.92
CA GLN A 78 17.56 1.25 -0.18
C GLN A 78 16.26 0.46 -0.29
N LYS A 79 15.85 0.13 -1.51
CA LYS A 79 14.69 -0.74 -1.76
C LYS A 79 14.98 -2.13 -1.17
N ALA A 80 14.19 -2.58 -0.20
CA ALA A 80 14.45 -3.80 0.57
C ALA A 80 13.38 -4.88 0.36
N GLY A 81 12.14 -4.49 0.01
CA GLY A 81 11.09 -5.46 -0.25
C GLY A 81 9.90 -4.87 -0.97
N TYR A 82 9.22 -5.71 -1.74
CA TYR A 82 7.95 -5.41 -2.37
C TYR A 82 7.12 -6.68 -2.44
N PHE A 83 5.96 -6.68 -1.79
CA PHE A 83 5.25 -7.92 -1.47
C PHE A 83 3.75 -7.70 -1.28
N TYR A 84 3.00 -8.79 -1.33
CA TYR A 84 1.71 -8.86 -0.64
C TYR A 84 1.71 -10.01 0.38
N PHE A 85 1.06 -9.82 1.51
CA PHE A 85 0.95 -10.80 2.58
C PHE A 85 -0.50 -11.25 2.70
N LEU A 86 -0.74 -12.56 2.61
CA LEU A 86 -2.05 -13.15 2.80
C LEU A 86 -2.18 -13.61 4.25
N PHE A 87 -2.96 -12.89 5.07
CA PHE A 87 -3.07 -13.19 6.51
C PHE A 87 -3.67 -14.56 6.79
N ALA A 88 -4.60 -15.02 5.95
CA ALA A 88 -5.18 -16.35 6.07
C ALA A 88 -4.13 -17.48 5.91
N GLU A 89 -3.07 -17.23 5.15
CA GLU A 89 -1.98 -18.19 4.90
C GLU A 89 -0.78 -17.97 5.83
N GLY A 90 -0.72 -16.83 6.52
CA GLY A 90 0.47 -16.40 7.25
C GLY A 90 1.72 -16.25 6.36
N THR A 91 1.53 -16.03 5.06
CA THR A 91 2.60 -16.11 4.06
C THR A 91 2.79 -14.79 3.34
N GLN A 92 4.06 -14.37 3.23
CA GLN A 92 4.49 -13.26 2.40
C GLN A 92 4.83 -13.76 1.00
N HIS A 93 4.23 -13.11 0.00
CA HIS A 93 4.48 -13.35 -1.42
C HIS A 93 5.29 -12.17 -1.97
N ASN A 94 6.60 -12.38 -2.10
CA ASN A 94 7.49 -11.38 -2.70
C ASN A 94 7.16 -11.23 -4.19
N MET A 95 7.10 -9.99 -4.65
CA MET A 95 6.79 -9.65 -6.04
C MET A 95 8.06 -9.28 -6.80
N ASP A 96 8.09 -9.59 -8.08
CA ASP A 96 9.16 -9.14 -8.97
C ASP A 96 9.14 -7.62 -9.13
N GLY A 97 10.34 -7.03 -9.24
CA GLY A 97 10.52 -5.59 -9.33
C GLY A 97 10.32 -4.87 -7.99
N PHE A 98 9.97 -3.59 -8.06
CA PHE A 98 9.74 -2.74 -6.89
C PHE A 98 8.55 -1.82 -7.14
N ALA A 99 8.11 -1.14 -6.07
CA ALA A 99 7.26 0.02 -6.21
C ALA A 99 7.91 1.06 -7.15
N ASP A 100 7.05 1.70 -7.95
CA ASP A 100 7.40 2.87 -8.74
C ASP A 100 7.65 4.05 -7.80
N THR A 101 8.82 4.66 -7.93
CA THR A 101 9.28 5.78 -7.12
C THR A 101 9.91 6.86 -7.99
N ASP A 102 9.59 6.88 -9.29
CA ASP A 102 10.23 7.75 -10.26
C ASP A 102 9.77 9.20 -10.14
N THR A 103 8.55 9.41 -9.64
CA THR A 103 8.00 10.73 -9.29
C THR A 103 8.32 11.07 -7.84
N PRO A 104 9.06 12.16 -7.56
CA PRO A 104 9.32 12.60 -6.18
C PRO A 104 8.02 12.85 -5.41
N GLY A 105 7.94 12.34 -4.19
CA GLY A 105 6.75 12.47 -3.35
C GLY A 105 5.61 11.50 -3.70
N GLU A 106 5.84 10.53 -4.61
CA GLU A 106 4.86 9.50 -4.93
C GLU A 106 5.47 8.10 -4.81
N ILE A 107 4.65 7.14 -4.36
CA ILE A 107 4.93 5.71 -4.41
C ILE A 107 3.78 5.04 -5.18
N GLY A 108 4.10 4.38 -6.29
CA GLY A 108 3.18 3.54 -7.05
C GLY A 108 3.37 2.06 -6.71
N MET A 109 2.30 1.41 -6.24
CA MET A 109 2.26 -0.01 -5.96
C MET A 109 1.11 -0.68 -6.71
N ILE A 110 1.16 -2.00 -6.81
CA ILE A 110 0.22 -2.84 -7.54
C ILE A 110 -0.01 -4.10 -6.72
N LEU A 111 -1.24 -4.27 -6.23
CA LEU A 111 -1.71 -5.56 -5.73
C LEU A 111 -2.08 -6.44 -6.94
N PRO A 112 -1.43 -7.60 -7.14
CA PRO A 112 -1.69 -8.47 -8.27
C PRO A 112 -3.04 -9.18 -8.13
N GLN A 113 -3.49 -9.80 -9.22
CA GLN A 113 -4.76 -10.53 -9.26
C GLN A 113 -4.88 -11.55 -8.13
N ALA A 114 -3.83 -12.31 -7.81
CA ALA A 114 -3.88 -13.31 -6.73
C ALA A 114 -4.26 -12.70 -5.36
N GLY A 115 -3.80 -11.47 -5.08
CA GLY A 115 -4.20 -10.75 -3.86
C GLY A 115 -5.65 -10.28 -3.91
N LEU A 116 -6.14 -9.87 -5.08
CA LEU A 116 -7.54 -9.50 -5.28
C LEU A 116 -8.48 -10.71 -5.20
N ASP A 117 -8.07 -11.85 -5.74
CA ASP A 117 -8.85 -13.09 -5.71
C ASP A 117 -9.12 -13.53 -4.27
N ALA A 118 -8.16 -13.32 -3.36
CA ALA A 118 -8.33 -13.57 -1.93
C ALA A 118 -9.32 -12.61 -1.24
N LEU A 119 -9.48 -11.39 -1.76
CA LEU A 119 -10.41 -10.38 -1.24
C LEU A 119 -11.82 -10.55 -1.82
N GLY A 120 -11.93 -11.01 -3.07
CA GLY A 120 -13.19 -11.05 -3.80
C GLY A 120 -13.66 -9.65 -4.24
N PRO A 121 -14.93 -9.52 -4.65
CA PRO A 121 -15.42 -8.30 -5.32
C PRO A 121 -15.67 -7.11 -4.39
N VAL A 122 -15.76 -7.34 -3.08
CA VAL A 122 -16.07 -6.30 -2.08
C VAL A 122 -15.03 -6.36 -0.98
N TRP A 123 -14.35 -5.25 -0.76
CA TRP A 123 -13.34 -5.11 0.28
C TRP A 123 -13.14 -3.64 0.65
N TRP A 124 -12.64 -3.41 1.86
CA TRP A 124 -12.22 -2.10 2.34
C TRP A 124 -10.72 -2.07 2.47
N TRP A 125 -10.16 -0.87 2.41
CA TRP A 125 -8.75 -0.64 2.58
C TRP A 125 -8.43 0.52 3.51
N SER A 126 -7.26 0.44 4.12
CA SER A 126 -6.53 1.55 4.70
C SER A 126 -5.07 1.47 4.29
N ALA A 127 -4.37 2.58 4.38
CA ALA A 127 -2.95 2.67 4.14
C ALA A 127 -2.26 3.24 5.38
N ALA A 128 -1.00 2.86 5.56
CA ALA A 128 -0.16 3.37 6.63
C ALA A 128 1.27 3.57 6.12
N VAL A 129 1.93 4.59 6.68
CA VAL A 129 3.38 4.74 6.61
C VAL A 129 3.96 4.40 7.97
N ASN A 130 4.87 3.43 7.97
CA ASN A 130 5.55 2.95 9.16
C ASN A 130 7.03 3.34 9.10
N VAL A 131 7.56 3.88 10.19
CA VAL A 131 8.99 4.17 10.37
C VAL A 131 9.49 3.44 11.61
N ASP A 132 10.51 2.59 11.43
CA ASP A 132 11.13 1.79 12.49
C ASP A 132 10.14 0.98 13.34
N GLY A 133 9.09 0.45 12.71
CA GLY A 133 8.08 -0.38 13.36
C GLY A 133 6.90 0.40 13.93
N LEU A 134 6.90 1.73 13.87
CA LEU A 134 5.79 2.58 14.30
C LEU A 134 5.03 3.14 13.09
N ASP A 135 3.72 2.93 13.04
CA ASP A 135 2.86 3.63 12.09
C ASP A 135 2.75 5.11 12.49
N ILE A 136 3.24 5.99 11.62
CA ILE A 136 3.31 7.44 11.88
C ILE A 136 2.20 8.21 11.19
N ASP A 137 1.58 7.63 10.15
CA ASP A 137 0.53 8.26 9.37
C ASP A 137 -0.37 7.20 8.70
N PHE A 138 -1.63 7.56 8.45
CA PHE A 138 -2.67 6.65 7.97
C PHE A 138 -3.59 7.32 6.95
N CYS A 139 -4.16 6.53 6.04
CA CYS A 139 -5.22 7.01 5.16
C CYS A 139 -6.17 5.87 4.73
N PRO A 140 -7.46 5.90 5.07
CA PRO A 140 -8.06 6.77 6.09
C PRO A 140 -7.52 6.46 7.48
N ASP A 141 -7.69 7.42 8.39
CA ASP A 141 -7.40 7.25 9.81
C ASP A 141 -8.17 6.03 10.35
N PRO A 142 -7.50 5.05 10.99
CA PRO A 142 -8.20 4.00 11.71
C PRO A 142 -9.05 4.62 12.83
N ALA A 143 -10.35 4.35 12.81
CA ALA A 143 -11.29 4.81 13.85
C ALA A 143 -10.97 4.21 15.24
#